data_AF-A0A096B082-F1
#
_entry.id   AF-A0A096B082-F1
#
_cell.length_a   1.000
_cell.length_b   1.000
_cell.length_c   1.000
_cell.angle_alpha   90.00
_cell.angle_beta   90.00
_cell.angle_gamma   90.00
#
_symmetry.space_group_name_H-M   'P 1'
#
loop_
_entity.id
_entity.type
_entity.pdbx_description
1 polymer ?
#
loop_
_entity_poly.entity_id
_entity_poly.type
_entity_poly.pdbx_seq_one_letter_code
_entity_poly.pdbx_strand_id
1 'polypeptide(L)'
;METNKNEPTEKDFKDSNKLYLNLMRAFDDEELVMRLPSFMTSLAYFLSEMSEIAAKYGINKDDFIASLAIATKHVNELKLRKNK
;
A
#
# COMPACT_ATOMS: atom_id res chain seq x y z
N MET A 1 -5.42 0.55 32.86
CA MET A 1 -5.50 0.05 31.47
C MET A 1 -4.31 0.62 30.74
N GLU A 2 -3.27 -0.19 30.53
CA GLU A 2 -2.14 0.19 29.69
C GLU A 2 -2.63 0.16 28.23
N THR A 3 -2.69 1.32 27.59
CA THR A 3 -2.95 1.39 26.15
C THR A 3 -1.75 0.80 25.44
N ASN A 4 -2.01 -0.25 24.67
CA ASN A 4 -1.02 -0.92 23.82
C ASN A 4 -0.45 0.14 22.85
N LYS A 5 0.80 0.58 23.07
CA LYS A 5 1.44 1.66 22.29
C LYS A 5 1.63 1.36 20.80
N ASN A 6 1.23 0.16 20.36
CA ASN A 6 1.44 -0.37 19.02
C ASN A 6 0.13 -0.63 18.27
N GLU A 7 -1.02 -0.16 18.77
CA GLU A 7 -2.28 -0.29 18.03
C GLU A 7 -2.46 0.90 17.06
N PRO A 8 -2.79 0.63 15.78
CA PRO A 8 -3.04 1.70 14.81
C PRO A 8 -4.17 2.62 15.26
N THR A 9 -3.93 3.94 15.23
CA THR A 9 -4.94 4.90 15.63
C THR A 9 -5.91 5.17 14.49
N GLU A 10 -7.11 5.66 14.81
CA GLU A 10 -8.10 6.09 13.81
C GLU A 10 -7.53 7.13 12.83
N LYS A 11 -6.58 7.96 13.29
CA LYS A 11 -5.88 8.92 12.45
C LYS A 11 -4.97 8.23 11.43
N ASP A 12 -4.22 7.21 11.85
CA ASP A 12 -3.33 6.45 10.96
C ASP A 12 -4.12 5.74 9.85
N PHE A 13 -5.33 5.26 10.17
CA PHE A 13 -6.26 4.72 9.17
C PHE A 13 -6.77 5.79 8.20
N LYS A 14 -7.13 6.99 8.69
CA LYS A 14 -7.59 8.10 7.84
C LYS A 14 -6.48 8.58 6.89
N ASP A 15 -5.25 8.69 7.39
CA ASP A 15 -4.10 9.13 6.61
C ASP A 15 -3.75 8.08 5.53
N SER A 16 -3.73 6.80 5.88
CA SER A 16 -3.52 5.70 4.92
C SER A 16 -4.62 5.65 3.84
N ASN A 17 -5.87 5.86 4.22
CA ASN A 17 -6.99 5.87 3.27
C ASN A 17 -6.94 7.07 2.32
N LYS A 18 -6.50 8.24 2.80
CA LYS A 18 -6.26 9.41 1.94
C LYS A 18 -5.18 9.15 0.90
N LEU A 19 -4.10 8.49 1.30
CA LEU A 19 -3.01 8.10 0.40
C LEU A 19 -3.49 7.09 -0.66
N TYR A 20 -4.28 6.10 -0.25
CA TYR A 20 -4.93 5.17 -1.17
C TYR A 20 -5.84 5.89 -2.18
N LEU A 21 -6.70 6.80 -1.74
CA LEU A 21 -7.60 7.54 -2.63
C LEU A 21 -6.86 8.45 -3.61
N ASN A 22 -5.76 9.09 -3.18
CA ASN A 22 -4.90 9.87 -4.08
C ASN A 22 -4.26 8.99 -5.15
N LEU A 23 -3.84 7.78 -4.78
CA LEU A 23 -3.35 6.80 -5.73
C LEU A 23 -4.46 6.38 -6.72
N MET A 24 -5.67 6.07 -6.23
CA MET A 24 -6.86 5.74 -7.06
C MET A 24 -7.23 6.84 -8.04
N ARG A 25 -7.20 8.11 -7.62
CA ARG A 25 -7.41 9.25 -8.54
C ARG A 25 -6.36 9.33 -9.64
N ALA A 26 -5.10 9.04 -9.33
CA ALA A 26 -4.05 8.98 -10.33
C ALA A 26 -4.27 7.85 -11.37
N PHE A 27 -5.03 6.81 -11.03
CA PHE A 27 -5.42 5.73 -11.94
C PHE A 27 -6.62 6.08 -12.84
N ASP A 28 -7.61 6.85 -12.36
CA ASP A 28 -8.84 7.14 -13.12
C ASP A 28 -8.64 8.20 -14.24
N ASP A 29 -7.59 9.01 -14.15
CA ASP A 29 -7.52 10.29 -14.88
C ASP A 29 -6.90 10.29 -16.31
N GLU A 30 -6.55 9.18 -17.03
CA GLU A 30 -6.27 9.13 -18.51
C GLU A 30 -5.41 7.92 -19.04
N GLU A 31 -5.45 7.74 -20.38
CA GLU A 31 -4.63 7.00 -21.36
C GLU A 31 -3.28 6.36 -20.91
N LEU A 32 -3.23 5.03 -20.99
CA LEU A 32 -2.24 4.12 -20.38
C LEU A 32 -0.74 4.33 -20.72
N VAL A 33 -0.39 4.97 -21.84
CA VAL A 33 0.98 4.85 -22.41
C VAL A 33 1.94 5.95 -21.94
N MET A 34 1.50 7.21 -21.80
CA MET A 34 2.36 8.30 -21.30
C MET A 34 2.47 8.35 -19.76
N ARG A 35 1.64 7.59 -19.05
CA ARG A 35 1.47 7.69 -17.59
C ARG A 35 2.17 6.60 -16.77
N LEU A 36 2.80 5.60 -17.40
CA LEU A 36 3.53 4.55 -16.68
C LEU A 36 4.62 5.12 -15.73
N PRO A 37 5.41 6.14 -16.11
CA PRO A 37 6.38 6.75 -15.19
C PRO A 37 5.71 7.46 -14.00
N SER A 38 4.62 8.20 -14.24
CA SER A 38 3.85 8.87 -13.18
C SER A 38 3.19 7.86 -12.25
N PHE A 39 2.69 6.75 -12.79
CA PHE A 39 2.14 5.63 -12.04
C PHE A 39 3.19 4.99 -11.13
N MET A 40 4.34 4.60 -11.67
CA MET A 40 5.42 3.97 -10.90
C MET A 40 5.95 4.91 -9.81
N THR A 41 5.99 6.20 -10.09
CA THR A 41 6.42 7.23 -9.14
C THR A 41 5.43 7.37 -7.98
N SER A 42 4.12 7.53 -8.27
CA SER A 42 3.08 7.63 -7.25
C SER A 42 2.97 6.37 -6.39
N LEU A 43 3.09 5.19 -7.00
CA LEU A 43 3.12 3.93 -6.27
C LEU A 43 4.35 3.81 -5.37
N ALA A 44 5.53 4.22 -5.85
CA ALA A 44 6.75 4.20 -5.04
C ALA A 44 6.66 5.13 -3.83
N TYR A 45 6.11 6.34 -4.00
CA TYR A 45 5.85 7.27 -2.90
C TYR A 45 4.89 6.66 -1.87
N PHE A 46 3.77 6.13 -2.33
CA PHE A 46 2.79 5.46 -1.48
C PHE A 46 3.42 4.35 -0.64
N LEU A 47 4.16 3.44 -1.28
CA LEU A 47 4.79 2.30 -0.59
C LEU A 47 5.88 2.75 0.39
N SER A 48 6.60 3.84 0.08
CA SER A 48 7.59 4.42 1.00
C SER A 48 6.92 4.97 2.26
N GLU A 49 5.85 5.76 2.13
CA GLU A 49 5.12 6.30 3.28
C GLU A 49 4.49 5.21 4.13
N MET A 50 3.91 4.18 3.50
CA MET A 50 3.36 3.02 4.21
C MET A 50 4.44 2.24 4.97
N SER A 51 5.65 2.12 4.41
CA SER A 51 6.78 1.49 5.10
C SER A 51 7.21 2.28 6.34
N GLU A 52 7.19 3.61 6.28
CA GLU A 52 7.52 4.47 7.43
C GLU A 52 6.45 4.39 8.52
N ILE A 53 5.17 4.30 8.13
CA ILE A 53 4.08 4.06 9.07
C ILE A 53 4.23 2.68 9.72
N ALA A 54 4.49 1.64 8.94
CA ALA A 54 4.67 0.27 9.43
C ALA A 54 5.85 0.17 10.43
N ALA A 55 6.93 0.92 10.20
CA ALA A 55 8.07 0.98 11.12
C ALA A 55 7.69 1.49 12.52
N LYS A 56 6.70 2.40 12.64
CA LYS A 56 6.18 2.86 13.94
C LYS A 56 5.51 1.73 14.74
N TYR A 57 5.07 0.67 14.06
CA TYR A 57 4.46 -0.51 14.67
C TYR A 57 5.42 -1.70 14.77
N GLY A 58 6.72 -1.47 14.57
CA GLY A 58 7.74 -2.52 14.72
C GLY A 58 7.95 -3.39 13.48
N ILE A 59 7.32 -3.07 12.35
CA ILE A 59 7.55 -3.76 11.07
C ILE A 59 8.68 -3.04 10.35
N ASN A 60 9.86 -3.64 10.28
CA ASN A 60 10.97 -3.05 9.54
C ASN A 60 10.71 -3.08 8.02
N LYS A 61 11.54 -2.37 7.25
CA LYS A 61 11.39 -2.23 5.80
C LYS A 61 11.43 -3.57 5.06
N ASP A 62 12.30 -4.49 5.48
CA ASP A 62 12.46 -5.79 4.84
C ASP A 62 11.21 -6.66 5.07
N ASP A 63 10.68 -6.66 6.29
CA ASP A 63 9.45 -7.37 6.66
C ASP A 63 8.22 -6.78 5.94
N PHE A 64 8.19 -5.46 5.76
CA PHE A 64 7.15 -4.77 4.99
C PHE A 64 7.18 -5.20 3.51
N ILE A 65 8.36 -5.22 2.90
CA ILE A 65 8.54 -5.67 1.50
C ILE A 65 8.17 -7.15 1.35
N ALA A 66 8.59 -8.00 2.29
CA ALA A 66 8.25 -9.42 2.28
C ALA A 66 6.73 -9.63 2.36
N SER A 67 6.05 -8.89 3.23
CA SER A 67 4.59 -8.93 3.38
C SER A 67 3.87 -8.51 2.09
N LEU A 68 4.35 -7.45 1.42
CA LEU A 68 3.83 -7.01 0.12
C LEU A 68 4.01 -8.07 -0.98
N ALA A 69 5.16 -8.73 -1.03
CA ALA A 69 5.44 -9.78 -2.00
C ALA A 69 4.50 -10.98 -1.82
N ILE A 70 4.27 -11.39 -0.57
CA ILE A 70 3.33 -12.46 -0.22
C ILE A 70 1.89 -12.09 -0.62
N ALA A 71 1.44 -10.88 -0.26
CA ALA A 71 0.10 -10.40 -0.60
C ALA A 71 -0.12 -10.36 -2.12
N THR A 72 0.89 -9.88 -2.87
CA THR A 72 0.84 -9.82 -4.34
C THR A 72 0.74 -11.22 -4.96
N LYS A 73 1.53 -12.17 -4.46
CA LYS A 73 1.44 -13.58 -4.87
C LYS A 73 0.04 -14.14 -4.62
N HIS A 74 -0.52 -13.90 -3.44
CA HIS A 74 -1.86 -14.38 -3.08
C HIS A 74 -2.95 -13.79 -3.99
N VAL A 75 -2.91 -12.49 -4.28
CA VAL A 75 -3.85 -11.84 -5.21
C VAL A 75 -3.74 -12.43 -6.62
N ASN A 76 -2.52 -12.69 -7.10
CA ASN A 76 -2.32 -13.32 -8.41
C ASN A 76 -2.87 -14.74 -8.47
N GLU A 77 -2.67 -15.54 -7.40
CA GLU A 77 -3.26 -16.87 -7.28
C GLU A 77 -4.81 -16.81 -7.30
N LEU A 78 -5.41 -15.84 -6.61
CA LEU A 78 -6.86 -15.64 -6.63
C LEU A 78 -7.38 -15.23 -8.01
N LYS A 79 -6.68 -14.35 -8.73
CA LYS A 79 -7.02 -13.97 -10.12
C LYS A 79 -6.97 -15.18 -11.06
N LEU A 80 -5.93 -16.02 -10.93
CA LEU A 80 -5.79 -17.24 -11.73
C LEU A 80 -6.93 -18.24 -11.47
N ARG A 81 -7.41 -18.34 -10.24
CA ARG A 81 -8.58 -19.18 -9.88
C ARG A 81 -9.89 -18.63 -10.43
N LYS A 82 -10.04 -17.30 -10.53
CA LYS A 82 -11.25 -16.64 -11.03
C LYS A 82 -11.41 -16.72 -12.56
N ASN A 83 -10.29 -16.92 -13.28
CA ASN A 83 -10.26 -17.04 -14.74
C ASN A 83 -10.24 -18.52 -15.21
N LYS A 84 -10.46 -19.48 -14.30
CA LYS A 84 -10.70 -20.90 -14.60
C LYS A 84 -12.18 -21.21 -14.37
#